data_AF-A0A522UE30-F1
#
_entry.id   AF-A0A522UE30-F1
#
_cell.length_a   1.000
_cell.length_b   1.000
_cell.length_c   1.000
_cell.angle_alpha   90.00
_cell.angle_beta   90.00
_cell.angle_gamma   90.00
#
_symmetry.space_group_name_H-M   'P 1'
#
loop_
_entity.id
_entity.type
_entity.pdbx_description
1 polymer ?
#
loop_
_entity_poly.entity_id
_entity_poly.type
_entity_poly.pdbx_seq_one_letter_code
_entity_poly.pdbx_strand_id
1 'polypeptide(L)'
;MAKHYRVLVFGKKDCAKCKQLNQRLDDLLALPDWAEFEKCYYELGSTEGLVAFCKAECINPQRIPAFVVTRFNESTGTYDFVPNPAPGAADPICKTAKLYQHLGLQTDYTGAGQGVLPPKMIEAVLQQARV
;
A
#
# COMPACT_ATOMS: atom_id res chain seq x y z
N MET A 1 -11.31 11.47 14.69
CA MET A 1 -11.92 11.67 13.36
C MET A 1 -11.28 10.67 12.41
N ALA A 2 -12.06 10.05 11.53
CA ALA A 2 -11.53 9.21 10.47
C ALA A 2 -10.66 10.06 9.52
N LYS A 3 -9.51 9.54 9.09
CA LYS A 3 -8.71 10.17 8.05
C LYS A 3 -9.37 9.92 6.68
N HIS A 4 -9.05 10.75 5.69
CA HIS A 4 -9.66 10.60 4.37
C HIS A 4 -9.14 9.33 3.67
N TYR A 5 -7.88 8.96 3.90
CA TYR A 5 -7.25 7.80 3.29
C TYR A 5 -6.61 6.87 4.31
N ARG A 6 -6.61 5.58 3.98
CA ARG A 6 -5.95 4.52 4.74
C ARG A 6 -4.96 3.78 3.87
N VAL A 7 -3.73 3.64 4.35
CA VAL A 7 -2.70 2.79 3.77
C VAL A 7 -2.68 1.47 4.53
N LEU A 8 -3.25 0.42 3.94
CA LEU A 8 -3.26 -0.92 4.54
C LEU A 8 -1.96 -1.63 4.14
N VAL A 9 -1.06 -1.82 5.10
CA VAL A 9 0.27 -2.41 4.90
C VAL A 9 0.24 -3.87 5.32
N PHE A 10 0.65 -4.76 4.43
CA PHE A 10 0.75 -6.19 4.68
C PHE A 10 2.20 -6.60 4.87
N GLY A 11 2.49 -7.25 5.99
CA GLY A 11 3.84 -7.67 6.35
C GLY A 11 3.88 -9.04 7.00
N LYS A 12 5.10 -9.56 7.15
CA LYS A 12 5.40 -10.80 7.86
C LYS A 12 6.11 -10.48 9.17
N LYS A 13 5.94 -11.34 10.17
CA LYS A 13 6.73 -11.28 11.40
C LYS A 13 8.22 -11.32 11.09
N ASP A 14 9.01 -10.54 11.84
CA ASP A 14 10.48 -10.49 11.75
C ASP A 14 11.06 -10.20 10.35
N CYS A 15 10.34 -9.41 9.55
CA CYS A 15 10.71 -9.08 8.18
C CYS A 15 11.42 -7.71 8.07
N ALA A 16 12.72 -7.71 7.74
CA ALA A 16 13.51 -6.48 7.59
C ALA A 16 12.98 -5.53 6.52
N LYS A 17 12.56 -6.06 5.35
CA LYS A 17 11.94 -5.27 4.28
C LYS A 17 10.62 -4.64 4.72
N CYS A 18 9.86 -5.34 5.56
CA CYS A 18 8.60 -4.86 6.13
C CYS A 18 8.86 -3.72 7.13
N LYS A 19 9.89 -3.83 7.97
CA LYS A 19 10.35 -2.74 8.84
C LYS A 19 10.74 -1.51 8.02
N GLN A 20 11.52 -1.70 6.94
CA GLN A 20 11.92 -0.60 6.07
C GLN A 20 10.74 0.09 5.36
N LEU A 21 9.77 -0.67 4.84
CA LEU A 21 8.56 -0.09 4.24
C LEU A 21 7.76 0.71 5.28
N ASN A 22 7.57 0.15 6.48
CA ASN A 22 6.86 0.83 7.55
C ASN A 22 7.54 2.15 7.92
N GLN A 23 8.86 2.15 8.11
CA GLN A 23 9.61 3.37 8.41
C GLN A 23 9.42 4.43 7.34
N ARG A 24 9.52 4.07 6.06
CA ARG A 24 9.31 5.01 4.94
C ARG A 24 7.91 5.61 4.91
N LEU A 25 6.90 4.81 5.21
CA LEU A 25 5.52 5.30 5.34
C LEU A 25 5.38 6.20 6.57
N ASP A 26 5.94 5.83 7.70
CA ASP A 26 5.87 6.63 8.92
C ASP A 26 6.54 8.00 8.74
N ASP A 27 7.74 8.02 8.14
CA ASP A 27 8.46 9.26 7.84
C ASP A 27 7.66 10.18 6.89
N LEU A 28 7.04 9.61 5.86
CA LEU A 28 6.25 10.35 4.89
C LEU A 28 4.95 10.89 5.51
N LEU A 29 4.22 10.05 6.25
CA LEU A 29 2.93 10.38 6.84
C LEU A 29 3.03 11.30 8.06
N ALA A 30 4.23 11.47 8.63
CA ALA A 30 4.50 12.47 9.66
C ALA A 30 4.52 13.91 9.12
N LEU A 31 4.68 14.10 7.81
CA LEU A 31 4.72 15.41 7.19
C LEU A 31 3.30 16.02 7.09
N PRO A 32 3.13 17.34 7.32
CA PRO A 32 1.81 18.00 7.31
C PRO A 32 1.02 17.80 6.02
N ASP A 33 1.72 17.79 4.88
CA ASP A 33 1.11 17.60 3.55
C ASP A 33 0.43 16.24 3.40
N TRP A 34 0.68 15.29 4.30
CA TRP A 34 0.14 13.92 4.28
C TRP A 34 -0.81 13.64 5.44
N ALA A 35 -1.22 14.67 6.19
CA ALA A 35 -2.04 14.52 7.39
C ALA A 35 -3.43 13.89 7.16
N GLU A 36 -3.89 13.80 5.92
CA GLU A 36 -5.15 13.14 5.53
C GLU A 36 -5.05 11.62 5.38
N PHE A 37 -3.85 11.05 5.47
CA PHE A 37 -3.60 9.62 5.42
C PHE A 37 -3.37 9.06 6.84
N GLU A 38 -3.83 7.84 7.08
CA GLU A 38 -3.37 7.01 8.20
C GLU A 38 -2.85 5.66 7.71
N LYS A 39 -1.98 5.03 8.50
CA LYS A 39 -1.42 3.70 8.22
C LYS A 39 -2.07 2.65 9.11
N CYS A 40 -2.46 1.52 8.53
CA CYS A 40 -2.88 0.32 9.25
C CYS A 40 -1.95 -0.84 8.87
N TYR A 41 -1.30 -1.46 9.86
CA TYR A 41 -0.43 -2.61 9.61
C TYR A 41 -1.15 -3.92 9.91
N TYR A 42 -1.07 -4.86 8.96
CA TYR A 42 -1.62 -6.20 9.03
C TYR A 42 -0.50 -7.23 8.92
N GLU A 43 -0.28 -7.98 10.00
CA GLU A 43 0.63 -9.12 9.98
C GLU A 43 -0.08 -10.34 9.38
N LEU A 44 0.46 -10.91 8.30
CA LEU A 44 -0.13 -12.06 7.62
C LEU A 44 -0.13 -13.36 8.44
N GLY A 45 0.55 -13.41 9.58
CA GLY A 45 0.46 -14.53 10.53
C GLY A 45 -0.77 -14.48 11.44
N SER A 46 -1.49 -13.35 11.46
CA SER A 46 -2.69 -13.14 12.30
C SER A 46 -3.98 -13.39 11.51
N THR A 47 -5.05 -13.73 12.22
CA THR A 47 -6.40 -13.88 11.63
C THR A 47 -6.84 -12.59 10.96
N GLU A 48 -6.67 -11.46 11.64
CA GLU A 48 -7.05 -10.13 11.16
C GLU A 48 -6.27 -9.78 9.88
N GLY A 49 -4.97 -10.07 9.87
CA GLY A 49 -4.14 -9.81 8.70
C GLY A 49 -4.45 -10.70 7.52
N LEU A 50 -4.77 -11.98 7.75
CA LEU A 50 -5.22 -12.89 6.68
C LEU A 50 -6.57 -12.43 6.10
N VAL A 51 -7.53 -12.05 6.95
CA VAL A 51 -8.83 -11.54 6.49
C VAL A 51 -8.64 -10.26 5.66
N ALA A 52 -7.84 -9.31 6.14
CA ALA A 52 -7.56 -8.08 5.40
C ALA A 52 -6.85 -8.35 4.07
N PHE A 53 -5.91 -9.31 4.05
CA PHE A 53 -5.18 -9.71 2.85
C PHE A 53 -6.11 -10.36 1.82
N CYS A 54 -6.98 -11.27 2.24
CA CYS A 54 -7.97 -11.91 1.36
C CYS A 54 -8.93 -10.87 0.78
N LYS A 55 -9.41 -9.91 1.59
CA LYS A 55 -10.28 -8.82 1.12
C LYS A 55 -9.64 -7.89 0.10
N ALA A 56 -8.30 -7.78 0.09
CA ALA A 56 -7.61 -6.94 -0.87
C ALA A 56 -7.57 -7.56 -2.29
N GLU A 57 -7.76 -8.89 -2.41
CA GLU A 57 -7.94 -9.67 -3.66
C GLU A 57 -6.86 -9.53 -4.77
N CYS A 58 -5.89 -8.63 -4.63
CA CYS A 58 -4.96 -8.27 -5.71
C CYS A 58 -3.47 -8.34 -5.34
N ILE A 59 -3.14 -8.75 -4.11
CA ILE A 59 -1.76 -8.83 -3.62
C ILE A 59 -1.23 -10.25 -3.76
N ASN A 60 -0.04 -10.41 -4.37
CA ASN A 60 0.63 -11.70 -4.45
C ASN A 60 1.32 -12.04 -3.11
N PRO A 61 1.02 -13.20 -2.47
CA PRO A 61 1.62 -13.57 -1.18
C PRO A 61 3.15 -13.77 -1.21
N GLN A 62 3.73 -13.98 -2.40
CA GLN A 62 5.18 -14.05 -2.62
C GLN A 62 5.83 -12.66 -2.73
N ARG A 63 5.04 -11.59 -2.83
CA ARG A 63 5.50 -10.19 -3.04
C ARG A 63 5.28 -9.29 -1.83
N ILE A 64 5.37 -9.86 -0.63
CA ILE A 64 5.25 -9.16 0.66
C ILE A 64 6.63 -8.67 1.11
N PRO A 65 6.79 -7.43 1.62
CA PRO A 65 5.73 -6.49 2.01
C PRO A 65 4.98 -5.83 0.85
N ALA A 66 3.75 -5.42 1.10
CA ALA A 66 2.89 -4.73 0.15
C ALA A 66 2.00 -3.72 0.88
N PHE A 67 1.39 -2.79 0.15
CA PHE A 67 0.30 -1.97 0.67
C PHE A 67 -0.75 -1.67 -0.40
N VAL A 68 -1.96 -1.33 0.05
CA VAL A 68 -3.06 -0.83 -0.77
C VAL A 68 -3.68 0.40 -0.11
N VAL A 69 -4.22 1.31 -0.92
CA VAL A 69 -4.86 2.53 -0.46
C VAL A 69 -6.38 2.38 -0.50
N THR A 70 -7.04 2.76 0.58
CA THR A 70 -8.50 2.89 0.65
C THR A 70 -8.89 4.33 0.97
N ARG A 71 -10.07 4.75 0.53
CA ARG A 71 -10.63 6.08 0.76
C ARG A 71 -11.90 5.97 1.58
N PHE A 72 -12.06 6.86 2.56
CA PHE A 72 -13.28 6.96 3.34
C PHE A 72 -14.42 7.44 2.46
N ASN A 73 -15.53 6.71 2.49
CA ASN A 73 -16.77 7.03 1.80
C ASN A 73 -17.79 7.52 2.83
N GLU A 74 -18.06 8.83 2.82
CA GLU A 74 -18.98 9.46 3.79
C GLU A 74 -20.41 8.95 3.67
N SER A 75 -20.83 8.49 2.47
CA SER A 75 -22.19 8.01 2.24
C SER A 75 -22.46 6.64 2.87
N THR A 76 -21.43 5.79 2.96
CA THR A 76 -21.52 4.45 3.54
C THR A 76 -20.88 4.35 4.92
N GLY A 77 -20.05 5.33 5.31
CA GLY A 77 -19.25 5.29 6.53
C GLY A 77 -18.12 4.24 6.49
N THR A 78 -17.76 3.73 5.31
CA THR A 78 -16.76 2.67 5.13
C THR A 78 -15.52 3.17 4.39
N TYR A 79 -14.45 2.38 4.40
CA TYR A 79 -13.30 2.61 3.54
C TYR A 79 -13.36 1.69 2.33
N ASP A 80 -13.42 2.29 1.15
CA ASP A 80 -13.51 1.58 -0.11
C ASP A 80 -12.13 1.57 -0.81
N PHE A 81 -11.81 0.51 -1.52
CA PHE A 81 -10.55 0.42 -2.25
C PHE A 81 -10.49 1.46 -3.39
N VAL A 82 -9.38 2.18 -3.47
CA VAL A 82 -9.14 3.09 -4.60
C VAL A 82 -8.77 2.24 -5.82
N PRO A 83 -9.50 2.31 -6.95
CA PRO A 83 -9.15 1.54 -8.14
C PRO A 83 -7.83 2.03 -8.75
N ASN A 84 -7.07 1.12 -9.37
CA ASN A 84 -5.94 1.53 -10.20
C ASN A 84 -6.49 2.17 -11.49
N PRO A 85 -6.18 3.44 -11.80
CA PRO A 85 -6.71 4.11 -12.99
C PRO A 85 -6.10 3.58 -14.30
N ALA A 86 -4.99 2.84 -14.25
CA ALA A 86 -4.34 2.27 -15.43
C ALA A 86 -3.84 0.83 -15.17
N PRO A 87 -4.74 -0.16 -15.10
CA PRO A 87 -4.38 -1.56 -14.92
C PRO A 87 -3.47 -2.06 -16.05
N GLY A 88 -2.34 -2.70 -15.70
CA GLY A 88 -1.41 -3.28 -16.67
C GLY A 88 -0.55 -2.27 -17.46
N ALA A 89 -0.76 -0.96 -17.30
CA ALA A 89 0.06 0.05 -17.95
C ALA A 89 1.50 0.05 -17.39
N ALA A 90 2.47 0.33 -18.26
CA ALA A 90 3.85 0.54 -17.83
C ALA A 90 3.93 1.80 -16.96
N ASP A 91 4.46 1.65 -15.75
CA ASP A 91 4.67 2.77 -14.82
C ASP A 91 6.18 3.07 -14.71
N PRO A 92 6.67 4.24 -15.18
CA PRO A 92 8.10 4.54 -15.16
C PRO A 92 8.65 4.70 -13.73
N ILE A 93 7.79 5.00 -12.76
CA ILE A 93 8.17 5.19 -11.35
C ILE A 93 8.07 3.85 -10.61
N CYS A 94 6.92 3.18 -10.71
CA CYS A 94 6.59 1.98 -9.95
C CYS A 94 6.99 0.68 -10.65
N LYS A 95 7.35 0.71 -11.93
CA LYS A 95 7.70 -0.47 -12.74
C LYS A 95 6.66 -1.58 -12.58
N THR A 96 7.08 -2.75 -12.12
CA THR A 96 6.25 -3.96 -11.90
C THR A 96 5.67 -4.03 -10.48
N ALA A 97 5.92 -3.04 -9.63
CA ALA A 97 5.50 -3.03 -8.22
C ALA A 97 4.03 -2.68 -8.05
N LYS A 98 3.41 -2.01 -9.03
CA LYS A 98 2.01 -1.58 -8.95
C LYS A 98 1.04 -2.76 -8.93
N LEU A 99 0.02 -2.66 -8.09
CA LEU A 99 -1.09 -3.62 -8.08
C LEU A 99 -1.97 -3.43 -9.32
N TYR A 100 -2.55 -4.52 -9.81
CA TYR A 100 -3.34 -4.47 -11.05
C TYR A 100 -4.69 -3.77 -10.85
N GLN A 101 -5.45 -4.20 -9.84
CA GLN A 101 -6.85 -3.81 -9.64
C GLN A 101 -7.02 -2.57 -8.76
N HIS A 102 -6.28 -2.50 -7.66
CA HIS A 102 -6.38 -1.40 -6.69
C HIS A 102 -5.10 -0.58 -6.66
N LEU A 103 -5.19 0.65 -6.17
CA LEU A 103 -4.06 1.53 -6.02
C LEU A 103 -3.20 1.06 -4.83
N GLY A 104 -1.96 0.69 -5.11
CA GLY A 104 -1.05 0.13 -4.12
C GLY A 104 0.21 -0.45 -4.76
N LEU A 105 1.12 -0.92 -3.91
CA LEU A 105 2.38 -1.51 -4.32
C LEU A 105 2.62 -2.85 -3.63
N GLN A 106 3.26 -3.77 -4.34
CA GLN A 106 3.81 -5.01 -3.82
C GLN A 106 5.28 -5.12 -4.20
N THR A 107 6.06 -5.72 -3.32
CA THR A 107 7.51 -5.82 -3.47
C THR A 107 7.88 -6.58 -4.75
N ASP A 108 8.72 -6.00 -5.60
CA ASP A 108 9.30 -6.69 -6.76
C ASP A 108 10.63 -7.36 -6.38
N TYR A 109 10.63 -8.70 -6.30
CA TYR A 109 11.82 -9.49 -5.98
C TYR A 109 12.68 -9.86 -7.20
N THR A 110 12.34 -9.37 -8.40
CA THR A 110 13.22 -9.51 -9.57
C THR A 110 14.50 -8.68 -9.39
N GLY A 111 15.52 -8.96 -10.20
CA GLY A 111 16.78 -8.22 -10.18
C GLY A 111 16.60 -6.71 -10.40
N ALA A 112 15.54 -6.29 -11.11
CA ALA A 112 15.23 -4.88 -11.36
C ALA A 112 14.56 -4.18 -10.16
N GLY A 113 13.87 -4.92 -9.30
CA GLY A 113 13.13 -4.40 -8.15
C GLY A 113 13.86 -4.47 -6.81
N GLN A 114 14.87 -5.35 -6.69
CA GLN A 114 15.73 -5.53 -5.50
C GLN A 114 14.96 -5.84 -4.20
N GLY A 115 13.67 -6.13 -4.32
CA GLY A 115 12.72 -6.33 -3.24
C GLY A 115 12.60 -5.15 -2.27
N VAL A 116 12.61 -3.91 -2.79
CA VAL A 116 12.37 -2.71 -1.98
C VAL A 116 11.34 -1.81 -2.65
N LEU A 117 10.59 -1.04 -1.85
CA LEU A 117 9.66 -0.01 -2.32
C LEU A 117 10.23 1.38 -1.96
N PRO A 118 10.94 2.07 -2.86
CA PRO A 118 11.57 3.36 -2.58
C PRO A 118 10.55 4.46 -2.26
N PRO A 119 10.94 5.51 -1.49
CA PRO A 119 10.04 6.61 -1.11
C PRO A 119 9.30 7.24 -2.29
N LYS A 120 9.98 7.50 -3.41
CA LYS A 120 9.36 8.06 -4.62
C LYS A 120 8.20 7.23 -5.20
N MET A 121 8.25 5.90 -5.06
CA MET A 121 7.15 5.04 -5.53
C MET A 121 5.96 5.15 -4.58
N ILE A 122 6.23 5.13 -3.28
CA ILE A 122 5.21 5.28 -2.23
C ILE A 122 4.49 6.62 -2.43
N GLU A 123 5.25 7.70 -2.54
CA GLU A 123 4.73 9.05 -2.77
C GLU A 123 3.86 9.12 -4.03
N ALA A 124 4.35 8.66 -5.17
CA ALA A 124 3.60 8.68 -6.43
C ALA A 124 2.23 7.98 -6.32
N VAL A 125 2.18 6.85 -5.61
CA VAL A 125 0.93 6.10 -5.38
C VAL A 125 -0.01 6.85 -4.44
N LEU A 126 0.49 7.46 -3.35
CA LEU A 126 -0.35 8.23 -2.46
C LEU A 126 -0.85 9.53 -3.11
N GLN A 127 -0.04 10.20 -3.95
CA GLN A 127 -0.49 11.34 -4.76
C GLN A 127 -1.61 10.93 -5.71
N GLN A 128 -1.50 9.76 -6.37
CA GLN A 128 -2.52 9.26 -7.27
C GLN A 128 -3.85 8.96 -6.56
N ALA A 129 -3.85 8.70 -5.24
CA ALA A 129 -5.08 8.47 -4.49
C ALA A 129 -5.94 9.73 -4.34
N ARG A 130 -5.33 10.92 -4.46
CA ARG A 130 -5.98 12.23 -4.33
C ARG A 130 -6.70 12.71 -5.59
N VAL A 131 -6.40 12.09 -6.74
CA VAL A 131 -6.91 12.45 -8.06
C VAL A 131 -8.15 11.61 -8.38
#